data_AF-A0A8H4XYB9-F1
#
_entry.id   AF-A0A8H4XYB9-F1
#
_cell.length_a   1.000
_cell.length_b   1.000
_cell.length_c   1.000
_cell.angle_alpha   90.00
_cell.angle_beta   90.00
_cell.angle_gamma   90.00
#
_symmetry.space_group_name_H-M   'P 1'
#
loop_
_entity.id
_entity.type
_entity.pdbx_description
1 polymer ?
#
loop_
_entity_poly.entity_id
_entity_poly.type
_entity_poly.pdbx_seq_one_letter_code
_entity_poly.pdbx_strand_id
1 'polypeptide(L)'
;MSRTPSLFNCLIRTHHITSRKKLQRVRRAAQQLNVDWLLVRSGGSPGIMFAEARDEKGLEEWVATVQALRYKDFRCVAKPAAAEGTGRRERDGVKPGFDET
;
A
#
# COMPACT_ATOMS: atom_id res chain seq x y z
N MET A 1 20.88 13.25 -14.09
CA MET A 1 19.56 13.36 -13.43
C MET A 1 19.12 11.96 -13.03
N SER A 2 19.33 11.57 -11.78
CA SER A 2 18.83 10.30 -11.25
C SER A 2 17.31 10.39 -11.10
N ARG A 3 16.56 9.85 -12.08
CA ARG A 3 15.13 9.60 -11.89
C ARG A 3 15.00 8.54 -10.81
N THR A 4 14.71 8.93 -9.58
CA THR A 4 14.11 8.00 -8.63
C THR A 4 12.86 7.43 -9.33
N PRO A 5 12.72 6.09 -9.43
CA PRO A 5 11.54 5.52 -10.06
C PRO A 5 10.31 6.03 -9.29
N SER A 6 9.36 6.60 -10.03
CA SER A 6 8.08 7.02 -9.47
C SER A 6 7.39 5.78 -8.91
N LEU A 7 7.32 5.68 -7.59
CA LEU A 7 6.50 4.68 -6.93
C LEU A 7 5.05 5.16 -6.96
N PHE A 8 4.13 4.25 -7.18
CA PHE A 8 2.70 4.49 -7.08
C PHE A 8 2.18 3.75 -5.86
N ASN A 9 1.26 4.36 -5.13
CA ASN A 9 0.65 3.70 -3.98
C ASN A 9 -0.88 3.83 -3.99
N CYS A 10 -1.52 2.98 -3.21
CA CYS A 10 -2.95 3.07 -2.96
C CYS A 10 -3.30 2.61 -1.53
N LEU A 11 -4.44 3.07 -1.04
CA LEU A 11 -4.97 2.72 0.27
C LEU A 11 -6.43 2.31 0.15
N ILE A 12 -6.73 1.10 0.58
CA ILE A 12 -8.08 0.54 0.60
C ILE A 12 -8.50 0.32 2.06
N ARG A 13 -9.69 0.81 2.39
CA ARG A 13 -10.42 0.51 3.63
C ARG A 13 -11.61 -0.40 3.31
N THR A 14 -11.84 -1.38 4.18
CA THR A 14 -13.03 -2.23 4.16
C THR A 14 -13.57 -2.39 5.58
N HIS A 15 -14.75 -2.97 5.71
CA HIS A 15 -15.32 -3.29 7.02
C HIS A 15 -14.45 -4.32 7.77
N HIS A 16 -14.07 -5.42 7.10
CA HIS A 16 -13.21 -6.48 7.61
C HIS A 16 -12.47 -7.20 6.48
N ILE A 17 -11.33 -7.83 6.83
CA ILE A 17 -10.59 -8.77 5.98
C ILE A 17 -10.41 -10.08 6.77
N THR A 18 -11.49 -10.88 6.88
CA THR A 18 -11.50 -12.15 7.63
C THR A 18 -11.46 -13.38 6.73
N SER A 19 -11.94 -13.27 5.49
CA SER A 19 -11.95 -14.40 4.54
C SER A 19 -10.55 -14.76 4.07
N ARG A 20 -10.04 -15.92 4.51
CA ARG A 20 -8.74 -16.47 4.06
C ARG A 20 -8.66 -16.65 2.55
N LYS A 21 -9.74 -17.15 1.92
CA LYS A 21 -9.82 -17.35 0.45
C LYS A 21 -9.72 -16.02 -0.32
N LYS A 22 -10.39 -14.96 0.16
CA LYS A 22 -10.26 -13.64 -0.45
C LYS A 22 -8.85 -13.08 -0.25
N LEU A 23 -8.26 -13.22 0.94
CA LEU A 23 -6.88 -12.77 1.20
C LEU A 23 -5.86 -13.48 0.31
N GLN A 24 -6.00 -14.78 0.08
CA GLN A 24 -5.17 -15.52 -0.88
C GLN A 24 -5.28 -14.96 -2.29
N ARG A 25 -6.49 -14.60 -2.75
CA ARG A 25 -6.69 -13.95 -4.06
C ARG A 25 -6.04 -12.58 -4.14
N VAL A 26 -6.14 -11.76 -3.08
CA VAL A 26 -5.47 -10.45 -2.98
C VAL A 26 -3.95 -10.60 -3.13
N ARG A 27 -3.35 -11.54 -2.39
CA ARG A 27 -1.90 -11.79 -2.43
C ARG A 27 -1.44 -12.36 -3.77
N ARG A 28 -2.21 -13.30 -4.35
CA ARG A 28 -1.90 -13.86 -5.67
C ARG A 28 -1.97 -12.79 -6.76
N ALA A 29 -2.99 -11.93 -6.73
CA ALA A 29 -3.10 -10.83 -7.68
C ALA A 29 -1.90 -9.87 -7.56
N ALA A 30 -1.44 -9.56 -6.34
CA ALA A 30 -0.27 -8.72 -6.14
C ALA A 30 1.00 -9.30 -6.81
N GLN A 31 1.22 -10.60 -6.68
CA GLN A 31 2.33 -11.30 -7.33
C GLN A 31 2.23 -11.31 -8.86
N GLN A 32 1.01 -11.40 -9.41
CA GLN A 32 0.78 -11.46 -10.86
C GLN A 32 0.84 -10.08 -11.55
N LEU A 33 0.51 -9.02 -10.81
CA LEU A 33 0.37 -7.66 -11.33
C LEU A 33 1.51 -6.73 -10.91
N ASN A 34 2.67 -7.30 -10.57
CA ASN A 34 3.89 -6.56 -10.21
C ASN A 34 3.70 -5.54 -9.08
N VAL A 35 2.87 -5.86 -8.08
CA VAL A 35 2.75 -5.05 -6.87
C VAL A 35 3.96 -5.35 -5.98
N ASP A 36 4.86 -4.39 -5.85
CA ASP A 36 6.14 -4.52 -5.16
C ASP A 36 5.96 -4.71 -3.63
N TRP A 37 4.99 -4.01 -3.04
CA TRP A 37 4.73 -4.07 -1.60
C TRP A 37 3.24 -4.18 -1.31
N LEU A 38 2.88 -5.05 -0.35
CA LEU A 38 1.51 -5.24 0.09
C LEU A 38 1.46 -5.41 1.61
N LEU A 39 0.81 -4.47 2.28
CA LEU A 39 0.46 -4.56 3.70
C LEU A 39 -1.04 -4.82 3.85
N VAL A 40 -1.38 -5.83 4.65
CA VAL A 40 -2.78 -6.15 4.97
C VAL A 40 -2.98 -6.27 6.47
N ARG A 41 -3.90 -5.49 7.01
CA ARG A 41 -4.40 -5.63 8.39
C ARG A 41 -5.69 -6.45 8.37
N SER A 42 -5.61 -7.69 8.83
CA SER A 42 -6.76 -8.60 9.00
C SER A 42 -7.15 -8.74 10.48
N GLY A 43 -8.29 -9.41 10.73
CA GLY A 43 -8.69 -9.82 12.09
C GLY A 43 -9.53 -8.83 12.90
N GLY A 44 -9.70 -7.59 12.45
CA GLY A 44 -10.54 -6.58 13.11
C GLY A 44 -11.24 -5.65 12.13
N SER A 45 -12.03 -4.70 12.65
CA SER A 45 -12.52 -3.54 11.89
C SER A 45 -11.67 -2.31 12.19
N PRO A 46 -11.37 -1.44 11.22
CA PRO A 46 -11.52 -1.67 9.79
C PRO A 46 -10.48 -2.65 9.25
N GLY A 47 -10.81 -3.30 8.13
CA GLY A 47 -9.82 -3.97 7.30
C GLY A 47 -9.06 -2.94 6.47
N ILE A 48 -7.73 -3.06 6.39
CA ILE A 48 -6.88 -2.12 5.66
C ILE A 48 -5.98 -2.89 4.69
N MET A 49 -5.86 -2.40 3.47
CA MET A 49 -4.84 -2.84 2.51
C MET A 49 -4.10 -1.61 1.98
N PHE A 50 -2.78 -1.64 2.04
CA PHE A 50 -1.90 -0.67 1.40
C PHE A 50 -1.04 -1.41 0.39
N ALA A 51 -0.93 -0.88 -0.81
CA ALA A 51 -0.12 -1.46 -1.86
C ALA A 51 0.72 -0.38 -2.55
N GLU A 52 1.94 -0.76 -2.91
CA GLU A 52 2.89 0.08 -3.64
C GLU A 52 3.46 -0.71 -4.83
N ALA A 53 3.64 -0.05 -5.96
CA ALA A 53 4.22 -0.63 -7.16
C ALA A 53 4.95 0.45 -7.99
N ARG A 54 5.96 0.04 -8.75
CA ARG A 54 6.57 0.89 -9.79
C ARG A 54 5.72 1.03 -11.05
N ASP A 55 4.80 0.09 -11.28
CA ASP A 55 3.87 0.09 -12.41
C ASP A 55 2.48 0.54 -11.94
N GLU A 56 2.06 1.74 -12.38
CA GLU A 56 0.74 2.31 -12.09
C GLU A 56 -0.38 1.41 -12.60
N LYS A 57 -0.26 0.88 -13.82
CA LYS A 57 -1.31 0.07 -14.46
C LYS A 57 -1.52 -1.25 -13.72
N GLY A 58 -0.42 -1.91 -13.33
CA GLY A 58 -0.48 -3.12 -12.50
C GLY A 58 -1.17 -2.85 -11.15
N LEU A 59 -0.90 -1.70 -10.53
CA LEU A 59 -1.54 -1.30 -9.29
C LEU A 59 -3.04 -1.00 -9.47
N GLU A 60 -3.42 -0.32 -10.54
CA GLU A 60 -4.84 -0.07 -10.90
C GLU A 60 -5.62 -1.37 -11.13
N GLU A 61 -5.05 -2.30 -11.89
CA GLU A 61 -5.66 -3.61 -12.14
C GLU A 61 -5.76 -4.44 -10.85
N TRP A 62 -4.78 -4.29 -9.96
CA TRP A 62 -4.83 -4.91 -8.64
C TRP A 62 -5.97 -4.34 -7.80
N VAL A 63 -6.14 -3.01 -7.75
CA VAL A 63 -7.25 -2.35 -7.05
C VAL A 63 -8.60 -2.83 -7.60
N ALA A 64 -8.74 -2.92 -8.93
CA ALA A 64 -9.95 -3.45 -9.58
C ALA A 64 -10.23 -4.91 -9.16
N THR A 65 -9.19 -5.74 -9.10
CA THR A 65 -9.29 -7.13 -8.64
C THR A 65 -9.74 -7.21 -7.18
N VAL A 66 -9.22 -6.36 -6.29
CA VAL A 66 -9.65 -6.30 -4.89
C VAL A 66 -11.11 -5.84 -4.78
N GLN A 67 -11.52 -4.84 -5.57
CA GLN A 67 -12.91 -4.35 -5.60
C GLN A 67 -13.89 -5.44 -6.07
N ALA A 68 -13.48 -6.30 -7.01
CA ALA A 68 -14.26 -7.44 -7.49
C ALA A 68 -14.53 -8.50 -6.39
N LEU A 69 -13.73 -8.53 -5.31
CA LEU A 69 -13.97 -9.42 -4.17
C LEU A 69 -15.12 -8.98 -3.27
N ARG A 70 -15.74 -7.81 -3.52
CA ARG A 70 -16.94 -7.29 -2.82
C ARG A 70 -16.79 -7.37 -1.31
N TYR A 71 -15.73 -6.78 -0.77
CA TYR A 71 -15.64 -6.55 0.67
C TYR A 71 -16.73 -5.53 1.08
N LYS A 72 -17.33 -5.74 2.26
CA LYS A 72 -18.32 -4.79 2.80
C LYS A 72 -17.62 -3.44 3.06
N ASP A 73 -18.33 -2.36 2.78
CA ASP A 73 -17.86 -0.97 2.93
C ASP A 73 -16.53 -0.70 2.22
N PHE A 74 -16.30 -1.34 1.06
CA PHE A 74 -15.10 -1.10 0.27
C PHE A 74 -14.98 0.37 -0.12
N ARG A 75 -13.85 0.98 0.22
CA ARG A 75 -13.47 2.33 -0.19
C ARG A 75 -11.99 2.35 -0.57
N CYS A 76 -11.69 2.76 -1.79
CA CYS A 76 -10.35 3.14 -2.19
C CYS A 76 -10.12 4.59 -1.72
N VAL A 77 -9.50 4.73 -0.55
CA VAL A 77 -9.28 6.01 0.14
C VAL A 77 -8.21 6.84 -0.58
N ALA A 78 -7.13 6.18 -1.02
CA ALA A 78 -6.15 6.75 -1.94
C ALA A 78 -6.14 5.86 -3.18
N LYS A 79 -6.48 6.46 -4.32
CA LYS A 79 -6.36 5.81 -5.63
C LYS A 79 -4.88 5.66 -5.99
N PRO A 80 -4.53 4.69 -6.85
CA PRO A 80 -3.21 4.61 -7.47
C PRO A 80 -2.79 6.00 -7.95
N ALA A 81 -1.71 6.51 -7.38
CA ALA A 81 -1.14 7.79 -7.71
C ALA A 81 0.34 7.77 -7.31
N ALA A 82 1.14 8.63 -7.94
CA ALA A 82 2.55 8.76 -7.62
C ALA A 82 2.72 9.11 -6.13
N ALA A 83 3.55 8.35 -5.44
CA ALA A 83 3.91 8.57 -4.05
C ALA A 83 4.75 9.86 -3.97
N GLU A 84 4.19 10.90 -3.36
CA GLU A 84 4.93 12.12 -3.09
C GLU A 84 6.03 11.84 -2.05
N GLY A 85 7.28 11.75 -2.52
CA GLY A 85 8.47 12.00 -1.70
C GLY A 85 8.87 10.92 -0.68
N THR A 86 9.33 9.76 -1.14
CA THR A 86 10.34 8.96 -0.39
C THR A 86 11.78 9.28 -0.83
N GLY A 87 12.00 10.45 -1.44
CA GLY A 87 13.29 10.94 -1.94
C GLY A 87 14.08 11.84 -0.99
N ARG A 88 13.66 12.04 0.26
CA ARG A 88 14.41 12.87 1.22
C ARG A 88 14.34 12.33 2.65
N ARG A 89 14.96 11.18 2.88
CA ARG A 89 15.66 10.97 4.16
C ARG A 89 17.10 11.43 3.96
N GLU A 90 17.28 12.75 3.88
CA GLU A 90 18.57 13.32 4.27
C GLU A 90 18.77 12.93 5.73
N ARG A 91 19.75 12.07 5.96
CA ARG A 91 20.37 11.88 7.27
C ARG A 91 21.13 13.16 7.59
N ASP A 92 20.43 14.25 7.85
CA ASP A 92 21.05 15.38 8.52
C ASP A 92 21.18 15.00 10.00
N GLY A 93 22.43 15.00 10.45
CA GLY A 93 22.87 14.39 11.69
C GLY A 93 22.06 14.87 12.89
N VAL A 94 21.41 13.92 13.56
CA VAL A 94 21.04 14.05 14.96
C VAL A 94 22.35 14.15 15.74
N LYS A 95 22.73 15.36 16.13
CA LYS A 95 23.77 15.58 17.15
C LYS A 95 23.25 14.97 18.47
N PRO A 96 24.03 14.15 19.18
CA PRO A 96 23.68 13.78 20.54
C PRO A 96 23.95 15.00 21.42
N GLY A 97 22.92 15.52 22.06
CA GLY A 97 23.01 16.65 22.97
C GLY A 97 21.87 16.57 23.96
N PHE A 98 21.87 15.50 24.77
CA PHE A 98 21.08 15.45 25.99
C PHE A 98 22.02 15.83 27.12
N ASP A 99 21.95 17.10 27.53
CA ASP A 99 22.64 17.63 28.70
C ASP A 99 21.85 17.20 29.94
N GLU A 100 22.53 16.48 30.83
CA GLU A 100 22.01 15.99 32.10
C GLU A 100 22.05 17.14 33.12
N THR A 101 20.89 17.52 33.65
CA THR A 101 20.77 18.28 34.92
C THR A 101 19.68 17.67 35.78
#